data_AF-A0A3D5LC79-F1
#
_entry.id   AF-A0A3D5LC79-F1
#
_cell.length_a   1.000
_cell.length_b   1.000
_cell.length_c   1.000
_cell.angle_alpha   90.00
_cell.angle_beta   90.00
_cell.angle_gamma   90.00
#
_symmetry.space_group_name_H-M   'P 1'
#
loop_
_entity.id
_entity.type
_entity.pdbx_description
1 polymer ?
#
loop_
_entity_poly.entity_id
_entity_poly.type
_entity_poly.pdbx_seq_one_letter_code
_entity_poly.pdbx_strand_id
1 'polypeptide(L)'
;MNYTVTEGNYLRFGLQSVKDGVIFTFAGEKEDVCEVILYDRSLKVAGRVEAPAAFCRGAVRSVYIHGLKADHLLYNYEINGEIVPDPYASKIAGREKWDDARRAECDFLVCGSFEEKEYEWQSACCPEIPKNEMVMYKLHVRGFSMDSGKKGKMRGTFAAVEERIPYLKALGVTTVELMPVYEFEEIEIPKKQKLPGYIPQGSIPEKEAGSGTDKEKLKVNYWGYTKGFYFAPKASYGCSKNVTRELKHLIDALHQNQMECVMEMYFEQEENQNLIMDALRYWATEFRVDGFHLIGENVPITAIAQDLFLRRSKIFYQYIPEQLWKEKENYPHLFVYNDEYLYTGRKLLNHQGGSLFEFGNQQKKQNKTVGFV
;
A
#
# COMPACT_ATOMS: atom_id res chain seq x y z
N MET A 1 -23.75 -20.24 -12.51
CA MET A 1 -24.73 -20.09 -11.41
C MET A 1 -25.56 -18.86 -11.71
N ASN A 2 -26.88 -18.91 -11.53
CA ASN A 2 -27.70 -17.71 -11.67
C ASN A 2 -27.69 -16.98 -10.33
N TYR A 3 -26.96 -15.87 -10.27
CA TYR A 3 -26.94 -14.99 -9.11
C TYR A 3 -28.12 -14.03 -9.17
N THR A 4 -28.77 -13.80 -8.03
CA THR A 4 -29.72 -12.68 -7.91
C THR A 4 -28.93 -11.41 -7.64
N VAL A 5 -29.07 -10.41 -8.49
CA VAL A 5 -28.32 -9.15 -8.44
C VAL A 5 -29.28 -7.98 -8.33
N THR A 6 -28.99 -7.05 -7.43
CA THR A 6 -29.70 -5.76 -7.32
C THR A 6 -28.70 -4.61 -7.21
N GLU A 7 -29.18 -3.37 -7.27
CA GLU A 7 -28.33 -2.20 -7.03
C GLU A 7 -27.70 -2.27 -5.64
N GLY A 8 -26.40 -1.99 -5.56
CA GLY A 8 -25.64 -1.96 -4.31
C GLY A 8 -25.70 -0.61 -3.59
N ASN A 9 -24.66 -0.31 -2.81
CA ASN A 9 -24.49 0.99 -2.15
C ASN A 9 -23.21 1.68 -2.63
N TYR A 10 -23.24 3.01 -2.69
CA TYR A 10 -22.15 3.83 -3.20
C TYR A 10 -21.33 4.49 -2.07
N LEU A 11 -21.46 4.00 -0.83
CA LEU A 11 -20.85 4.63 0.35
C LEU A 11 -19.35 4.32 0.47
N ARG A 12 -18.92 3.15 -0.04
CA ARG A 12 -17.52 2.70 0.00
C ARG A 12 -17.21 1.93 -1.28
N PHE A 13 -16.01 2.16 -1.81
CA PHE A 13 -15.46 1.37 -2.91
C PHE A 13 -14.96 0.00 -2.44
N GLY A 14 -14.75 -0.88 -3.41
CA GLY A 14 -14.30 -2.24 -3.25
C GLY A 14 -15.39 -3.22 -2.82
N LEU A 15 -14.96 -4.36 -2.30
CA LEU A 15 -15.85 -5.39 -1.76
C LEU A 15 -16.30 -5.06 -0.33
N GLN A 16 -17.60 -5.19 -0.08
CA GLN A 16 -18.21 -5.11 1.24
C GLN A 16 -18.98 -6.39 1.53
N SER A 17 -18.66 -7.06 2.64
CA SER A 17 -19.48 -8.17 3.15
C SER A 17 -20.68 -7.62 3.92
N VAL A 18 -21.88 -8.10 3.60
CA VAL A 18 -23.12 -7.79 4.32
C VAL A 18 -23.83 -9.09 4.70
N LYS A 19 -24.82 -9.01 5.59
CA LYS A 19 -25.42 -10.19 6.24
C LYS A 19 -25.82 -11.32 5.29
N ASP A 20 -26.41 -10.99 4.14
CA ASP A 20 -26.99 -11.95 3.20
C ASP A 20 -26.38 -11.86 1.79
N GLY A 21 -25.14 -11.36 1.65
CA GLY A 21 -24.49 -11.24 0.35
C GLY A 21 -23.22 -10.38 0.36
N VAL A 22 -22.79 -9.95 -0.83
CA VAL A 22 -21.65 -9.02 -0.99
C VAL A 22 -21.99 -7.88 -1.93
N ILE A 23 -21.46 -6.70 -1.64
CA ILE A 23 -21.55 -5.52 -2.50
C ILE A 23 -20.18 -5.28 -3.13
N PHE A 24 -20.18 -5.02 -4.43
CA PHE A 24 -19.01 -4.55 -5.17
C PHE A 24 -19.28 -3.14 -5.68
N THR A 25 -18.42 -2.19 -5.32
CA THR A 25 -18.53 -0.80 -5.78
C THR A 25 -17.20 -0.36 -6.39
N PHE A 26 -17.20 0.03 -7.66
CA PHE A 26 -15.97 0.28 -8.41
C PHE A 26 -16.17 1.34 -9.49
N ALA A 27 -15.07 1.92 -9.96
CA ALA A 27 -15.10 2.86 -11.08
C ALA A 27 -15.49 2.14 -12.37
N GLY A 28 -16.46 2.70 -13.08
CA GLY A 28 -16.93 2.20 -14.37
C GLY A 28 -17.96 3.16 -14.93
N GLU A 29 -17.74 3.63 -16.15
CA GLU A 29 -18.61 4.60 -16.81
C GLU A 29 -19.97 3.96 -17.12
N LYS A 30 -20.98 4.80 -17.37
CA LYS A 30 -22.33 4.33 -17.68
C LYS A 30 -22.37 3.53 -18.98
N GLU A 31 -21.50 3.86 -19.92
CA GLU A 31 -21.34 3.26 -21.23
C GLU A 31 -20.50 1.98 -21.20
N ASP A 32 -19.72 1.76 -20.14
CA ASP A 32 -18.87 0.58 -19.99
C ASP A 32 -19.70 -0.68 -19.78
N VAL A 33 -19.26 -1.78 -20.40
CA VAL A 33 -19.76 -3.12 -20.12
C VAL A 33 -18.93 -3.70 -18.98
N CYS A 34 -19.57 -3.83 -17.82
CA CYS A 34 -18.90 -4.25 -16.59
C CYS A 34 -19.42 -5.61 -16.09
N GLU A 35 -18.50 -6.48 -15.66
CA GLU A 35 -18.80 -7.73 -14.95
C GLU A 35 -17.92 -7.87 -13.71
N VAL A 36 -18.43 -8.60 -12.71
CA VAL A 36 -17.62 -9.15 -11.61
C VAL A 36 -17.28 -10.58 -11.95
N ILE A 37 -15.98 -10.88 -12.12
CA ILE A 37 -15.48 -12.24 -12.32
C ILE A 37 -15.22 -12.85 -10.95
N LEU A 38 -15.78 -14.03 -10.70
CA LEU A 38 -15.57 -14.81 -9.49
C LEU A 38 -14.69 -16.02 -9.83
N TYR A 39 -13.66 -16.25 -9.01
CA TYR A 39 -12.71 -17.35 -9.17
C TYR A 39 -12.86 -18.37 -8.03
N ASP A 40 -12.55 -19.63 -8.34
CA ASP A 40 -12.31 -20.65 -7.32
C ASP A 40 -10.90 -20.53 -6.72
N ARG A 41 -10.60 -21.35 -5.70
CA ARG A 41 -9.27 -21.37 -5.07
C ARG A 41 -8.13 -21.83 -5.98
N SER A 42 -8.45 -22.41 -7.14
CA SER A 42 -7.49 -22.80 -8.17
C SER A 42 -7.31 -21.71 -9.23
N LEU A 43 -7.84 -20.50 -8.99
CA LEU A 43 -7.84 -19.35 -9.90
C LEU A 43 -8.58 -19.62 -11.23
N LYS A 44 -9.52 -20.57 -11.25
CA LYS A 44 -10.39 -20.79 -12.40
C LYS A 44 -11.68 -20.00 -12.24
N VAL A 45 -12.19 -19.46 -13.35
CA VAL A 45 -13.46 -18.72 -13.35
C VAL A 45 -14.58 -19.65 -12.90
N ALA A 46 -15.18 -19.34 -11.76
CA ALA A 46 -16.32 -20.03 -11.17
C ALA A 46 -17.66 -19.39 -11.58
N GLY A 47 -17.65 -18.09 -11.87
CA GLY A 47 -18.83 -17.36 -12.31
C GLY A 47 -18.49 -15.95 -12.82
N ARG A 48 -19.43 -15.39 -13.57
CA ARG A 48 -19.43 -13.99 -14.01
C ARG A 48 -20.77 -13.40 -13.64
N VAL A 49 -20.75 -12.18 -13.13
CA VAL A 49 -21.96 -11.47 -12.70
C VAL A 49 -21.97 -10.11 -13.36
N GLU A 50 -22.96 -9.86 -14.21
CA GLU A 50 -23.12 -8.58 -14.88
C GLU A 50 -23.30 -7.45 -13.86
N ALA A 51 -22.70 -6.30 -14.14
CA ALA A 51 -22.92 -5.04 -13.43
C ALA A 51 -23.70 -4.07 -14.33
N PRO A 52 -25.06 -4.09 -14.28
CA PRO A 52 -25.90 -3.40 -15.24
C PRO A 52 -25.67 -1.90 -15.35
N ALA A 53 -25.88 -1.38 -16.57
CA ALA A 53 -25.88 0.05 -16.90
C ALA A 53 -26.71 0.91 -15.93
N ALA A 54 -27.83 0.37 -15.44
CA ALA A 54 -28.77 1.02 -14.54
C ALA A 54 -28.24 1.23 -13.11
N PHE A 55 -27.24 0.46 -12.67
CA PHE A 55 -26.65 0.55 -11.33
C PHE A 55 -25.42 1.48 -11.31
N CYS A 56 -25.52 2.59 -12.04
CA CYS A 56 -24.48 3.61 -12.15
C CYS A 56 -24.89 4.91 -11.45
N ARG A 57 -23.97 5.54 -10.73
CA ARG A 57 -24.09 6.93 -10.26
C ARG A 57 -22.81 7.68 -10.57
N GLY A 58 -22.88 8.66 -11.48
CA GLY A 58 -21.68 9.25 -12.08
C GLY A 58 -20.91 8.17 -12.85
N ALA A 59 -19.61 8.05 -12.59
CA ALA A 59 -18.71 7.03 -13.14
C ALA A 59 -18.45 5.86 -12.16
N VAL A 60 -19.44 5.53 -11.32
CA VAL A 60 -19.34 4.49 -10.28
C VAL A 60 -20.42 3.45 -10.46
N ARG A 61 -20.01 2.19 -10.56
CA ARG A 61 -20.85 0.99 -10.55
C ARG A 61 -21.01 0.47 -9.13
N SER A 62 -22.22 0.02 -8.76
CA SER A 62 -22.42 -0.71 -7.52
C SER A 62 -23.43 -1.85 -7.65
N VAL A 63 -22.99 -3.07 -7.38
CA VAL A 63 -23.84 -4.28 -7.46
C VAL A 63 -23.86 -5.03 -6.14
N TYR A 64 -25.06 -5.45 -5.74
CA TYR A 64 -25.28 -6.37 -4.63
C TYR A 64 -25.60 -7.77 -5.14
N ILE A 65 -24.80 -8.75 -4.75
CA ILE A 65 -24.97 -10.15 -5.11
C ILE A 65 -25.52 -10.91 -3.90
N HIS A 66 -26.79 -11.31 -3.99
CA HIS A 66 -27.49 -12.00 -2.91
C HIS A 66 -26.95 -13.43 -2.71
N GLY A 67 -26.83 -13.85 -1.45
CA GLY A 67 -26.43 -15.19 -1.04
C GLY A 67 -24.95 -15.53 -1.27
N LEU A 68 -24.17 -14.64 -1.90
CA LEU A 68 -22.75 -14.84 -2.10
C LEU A 68 -22.00 -14.57 -0.80
N LYS A 69 -21.20 -15.54 -0.36
CA LYS A 69 -20.36 -15.40 0.84
C LYS A 69 -19.01 -14.78 0.45
N ALA A 70 -18.57 -13.80 1.23
CA ALA A 70 -17.27 -13.17 1.05
C ALA A 70 -16.10 -14.11 1.40
N ASP A 71 -16.34 -15.10 2.27
CA ASP A 71 -15.30 -15.99 2.75
C ASP A 71 -14.63 -16.76 1.61
N HIS A 72 -13.31 -16.59 1.49
CA HIS A 72 -12.49 -17.19 0.42
C HIS A 72 -12.87 -16.77 -0.99
N LEU A 73 -13.61 -15.67 -1.13
CA LEU A 73 -13.96 -15.12 -2.42
C LEU A 73 -12.72 -14.55 -3.09
N LEU A 74 -12.49 -14.95 -4.33
CA LEU A 74 -11.49 -14.37 -5.21
C LEU A 74 -12.22 -13.72 -6.37
N TYR A 75 -11.93 -12.46 -6.64
CA TYR A 75 -12.62 -11.71 -7.68
C TYR A 75 -11.70 -10.72 -8.39
N ASN A 76 -12.12 -10.32 -9.59
CA ASN A 76 -11.67 -9.14 -10.30
C ASN A 76 -12.87 -8.53 -11.04
N TYR A 77 -12.72 -7.33 -11.58
CA TYR A 77 -13.68 -6.76 -12.51
C TYR A 77 -13.28 -7.09 -13.94
N GLU A 78 -14.25 -7.17 -14.83
CA GLU A 78 -14.05 -7.06 -16.28
C GLU A 78 -14.71 -5.77 -16.74
N ILE A 79 -13.97 -4.89 -17.39
CA ILE A 79 -14.48 -3.62 -17.92
C ILE A 79 -14.10 -3.55 -19.38
N ASN A 80 -15.10 -3.53 -20.27
CA ASN A 80 -14.91 -3.55 -21.73
C ASN A 80 -13.99 -4.67 -22.24
N GLY A 81 -14.06 -5.84 -21.59
CA GLY A 81 -13.27 -7.03 -21.92
C GLY A 81 -11.86 -7.05 -21.33
N GLU A 82 -11.46 -6.04 -20.56
CA GLU A 82 -10.19 -6.04 -19.82
C GLU A 82 -10.39 -6.44 -18.35
N ILE A 83 -9.56 -7.35 -17.84
CA ILE A 83 -9.59 -7.76 -16.44
C ILE A 83 -8.87 -6.70 -15.60
N VAL A 84 -9.61 -6.09 -14.69
CA VAL A 84 -9.12 -5.04 -13.80
C VAL A 84 -9.19 -5.54 -12.36
N PRO A 85 -8.03 -5.72 -11.69
CA PRO A 85 -8.00 -5.96 -10.26
C PRO A 85 -8.60 -4.80 -9.47
N ASP A 86 -9.27 -5.08 -8.36
CA ASP A 86 -9.90 -4.04 -7.55
C ASP A 86 -8.84 -3.18 -6.85
N PRO A 87 -8.73 -1.87 -7.16
CA PRO A 87 -7.76 -0.99 -6.51
C PRO A 87 -8.05 -0.77 -5.02
N TYR A 88 -9.28 -1.01 -4.56
CA TYR A 88 -9.73 -0.90 -3.17
C TYR A 88 -9.75 -2.26 -2.43
N ALA A 89 -9.20 -3.33 -3.02
CA ALA A 89 -9.14 -4.62 -2.36
C ALA A 89 -8.32 -4.54 -1.06
N SER A 90 -8.91 -4.94 0.08
CA SER A 90 -8.20 -4.99 1.37
C SER A 90 -7.31 -6.21 1.54
N LYS A 91 -7.36 -7.15 0.58
CA LYS A 91 -6.48 -8.31 0.48
C LYS A 91 -6.29 -8.66 -0.99
N ILE A 92 -5.06 -8.99 -1.34
CA ILE A 92 -4.69 -9.49 -2.66
C ILE A 92 -4.21 -10.92 -2.53
N ALA A 93 -4.83 -11.80 -3.31
CA ALA A 93 -4.42 -13.19 -3.43
C ALA A 93 -3.49 -13.38 -4.64
N GLY A 94 -2.59 -14.36 -4.54
CA GLY A 94 -1.64 -14.72 -5.60
C GLY A 94 -0.26 -14.10 -5.45
N ARG A 95 0.05 -13.46 -4.30
CA ARG A 95 1.35 -12.84 -3.97
C ARG A 95 1.85 -13.20 -2.56
N GLU A 96 1.39 -14.31 -2.00
CA GLU A 96 1.70 -14.75 -0.64
C GLU A 96 3.15 -15.26 -0.51
N LYS A 97 3.80 -15.60 -1.62
CA LYS A 97 5.18 -16.07 -1.63
C LYS A 97 6.08 -15.03 -2.30
N TRP A 98 7.10 -14.63 -1.55
CA TRP A 98 8.16 -13.74 -2.03
C TRP A 98 8.92 -14.37 -3.21
N ASP A 99 9.18 -13.59 -4.26
CA ASP A 99 9.94 -13.96 -5.47
C ASP A 99 9.40 -15.27 -6.10
N ASP A 100 8.08 -15.37 -6.27
CA ASP A 100 7.45 -16.57 -6.82
C ASP A 100 7.32 -16.58 -8.35
N ALA A 101 8.39 -17.02 -9.03
CA ALA A 101 8.41 -17.17 -10.48
C ALA A 101 7.32 -18.11 -11.05
N ARG A 102 6.73 -19.00 -10.24
CA ARG A 102 5.64 -19.91 -10.66
C ARG A 102 4.37 -19.16 -11.06
N ARG A 103 4.21 -17.91 -10.64
CA ARG A 103 3.09 -17.05 -11.06
C ARG A 103 3.02 -16.87 -12.58
N ALA A 104 4.11 -17.09 -13.31
CA ALA A 104 4.10 -17.12 -14.77
C ALA A 104 3.15 -18.20 -15.34
N GLU A 105 2.87 -19.29 -14.61
CA GLU A 105 1.96 -20.37 -15.01
C GLU A 105 0.49 -19.89 -15.10
N CYS A 106 0.13 -18.84 -14.38
CA CYS A 106 -1.19 -18.21 -14.38
C CYS A 106 -1.15 -16.74 -14.84
N ASP A 107 -0.18 -16.39 -15.69
CA ASP A 107 -0.01 -15.04 -16.24
C ASP A 107 0.05 -13.93 -15.18
N PHE A 108 0.66 -14.24 -14.03
CA PHE A 108 0.80 -13.34 -12.88
C PHE A 108 -0.52 -12.83 -12.30
N LEU A 109 -1.64 -13.51 -12.59
CA LEU A 109 -2.97 -13.16 -12.10
C LEU A 109 -2.96 -12.93 -10.59
N VAL A 110 -3.52 -11.79 -10.20
CA VAL A 110 -3.85 -11.47 -8.82
C VAL A 110 -5.34 -11.23 -8.72
N CYS A 111 -5.91 -11.53 -7.56
CA CYS A 111 -7.33 -11.34 -7.31
C CYS A 111 -7.53 -10.54 -6.04
N GLY A 112 -8.54 -9.67 -6.05
CA GLY A 112 -9.12 -9.16 -4.83
C GLY A 112 -9.66 -10.32 -4.00
N SER A 113 -9.50 -10.24 -2.69
CA SER A 113 -10.05 -11.19 -1.73
C SER A 113 -10.65 -10.44 -0.56
N PHE A 114 -11.58 -11.10 0.13
CA PHE A 114 -12.04 -10.62 1.42
C PHE A 114 -11.08 -11.02 2.54
N GLU A 115 -10.92 -10.13 3.52
CA GLU A 115 -10.32 -10.42 4.82
C GLU A 115 -11.29 -9.94 5.89
N GLU A 116 -11.53 -10.78 6.89
CA GLU A 116 -12.35 -10.42 8.05
C GLU A 116 -11.68 -9.26 8.81
N LYS A 117 -12.46 -8.21 9.09
CA LYS A 117 -11.93 -6.95 9.61
C LYS A 117 -11.83 -6.88 11.13
N GLU A 118 -12.53 -7.77 11.83
CA GLU A 118 -12.61 -7.71 13.29
C GLU A 118 -11.23 -7.96 13.92
N TYR A 119 -10.71 -6.91 14.56
CA TYR A 119 -9.47 -6.94 15.34
C TYR A 119 -9.70 -6.13 16.61
N GLU A 120 -9.57 -6.77 17.76
CA GLU A 120 -9.64 -6.11 19.06
C GLU A 120 -8.28 -5.56 19.46
N TRP A 121 -8.13 -4.24 19.30
CA TRP A 121 -6.97 -3.49 19.77
C TRP A 121 -6.82 -3.59 21.28
N GLN A 122 -5.63 -3.98 21.74
CA GLN A 122 -5.30 -4.02 23.15
C GLN A 122 -4.73 -2.69 23.65
N SER A 123 -4.08 -1.92 22.77
CA SER A 123 -3.65 -0.56 23.07
C SER A 123 -4.85 0.38 23.30
N ALA A 124 -4.76 1.18 24.36
CA ALA A 124 -5.81 2.12 24.74
C ALA A 124 -5.93 3.30 23.75
N CYS A 125 -4.81 3.80 23.25
CA CYS A 125 -4.74 4.91 22.30
C CYS A 125 -3.43 4.90 21.50
N CYS A 126 -3.41 5.66 20.40
CA CYS A 126 -2.18 5.99 19.68
C CYS A 126 -1.24 6.81 20.60
N PRO A 127 0.09 6.57 20.59
CA PRO A 127 1.02 7.25 21.50
C PRO A 127 1.16 8.77 21.33
N GLU A 128 1.00 9.30 20.11
CA GLU A 128 1.14 10.72 19.75
C GLU A 128 2.43 11.38 20.30
N ILE A 129 3.58 10.80 19.96
CA ILE A 129 4.90 11.22 20.46
C ILE A 129 5.22 12.65 19.98
N PRO A 130 5.58 13.58 20.90
CA PRO A 130 5.95 14.94 20.53
C PRO A 130 7.16 15.00 19.59
N LYS A 131 7.17 15.98 18.67
CA LYS A 131 8.25 16.14 17.68
C LYS A 131 9.66 16.18 18.30
N ASN A 132 9.82 16.84 19.44
CA ASN A 132 11.09 17.01 20.13
C ASN A 132 11.61 15.76 20.85
N GLU A 133 10.76 14.73 21.01
CA GLU A 133 11.11 13.44 21.60
C GLU A 133 11.25 12.34 20.53
N MET A 134 10.89 12.66 19.28
CA MET A 134 10.82 11.72 18.19
C MET A 134 12.22 11.28 17.71
N VAL A 135 12.47 9.97 17.80
CA VAL A 135 13.63 9.27 17.24
C VAL A 135 13.12 8.23 16.26
N MET A 136 13.31 8.50 14.96
CA MET A 136 12.82 7.66 13.88
C MET A 136 13.80 6.55 13.51
N TYR A 137 13.29 5.35 13.24
CA TYR A 137 14.06 4.22 12.72
C TYR A 137 13.40 3.66 11.46
N LYS A 138 13.98 3.97 10.30
CA LYS A 138 13.54 3.46 9.00
C LYS A 138 14.02 2.04 8.80
N LEU A 139 13.09 1.11 8.52
CA LEU A 139 13.42 -0.29 8.30
C LEU A 139 12.63 -0.93 7.16
N HIS A 140 13.26 -1.94 6.56
CA HIS A 140 12.63 -2.84 5.62
C HIS A 140 12.18 -4.11 6.35
N VAL A 141 10.86 -4.41 6.39
CA VAL A 141 10.28 -5.54 7.14
C VAL A 141 11.03 -6.85 6.89
N ARG A 142 11.25 -7.17 5.61
CA ARG A 142 12.02 -8.35 5.21
C ARG A 142 13.47 -8.29 5.71
N GLY A 143 14.29 -7.37 5.19
CA GLY A 143 15.71 -7.30 5.53
C GLY A 143 16.02 -7.24 7.01
N PHE A 144 15.22 -6.49 7.77
CA PHE A 144 15.45 -6.28 9.20
C PHE A 144 15.47 -7.58 10.01
N SER A 145 14.69 -8.58 9.60
CA SER A 145 14.58 -9.84 10.32
C SER A 145 15.07 -11.06 9.53
N MET A 146 15.52 -10.90 8.28
CA MET A 146 16.03 -12.02 7.48
C MET A 146 17.26 -12.67 8.11
N ASP A 147 18.21 -11.91 8.66
CA ASP A 147 19.42 -12.45 9.29
C ASP A 147 19.32 -12.56 10.83
N SER A 148 18.10 -12.61 11.36
CA SER A 148 17.88 -12.59 12.82
C SER A 148 18.24 -13.89 13.56
N GLY A 149 18.86 -14.88 12.89
CA GLY A 149 19.10 -16.23 13.41
C GLY A 149 17.86 -17.13 13.44
N LYS A 150 16.68 -16.61 13.06
CA LYS A 150 15.42 -17.36 12.98
C LYS A 150 15.44 -18.38 11.84
N LYS A 151 14.64 -19.44 11.98
CA LYS A 151 14.45 -20.49 10.96
C LYS A 151 13.01 -20.52 10.48
N GLY A 152 12.79 -20.96 9.24
CA GLY A 152 11.47 -21.20 8.67
C GLY A 152 10.72 -19.94 8.24
N LYS A 153 9.39 -20.02 8.26
CA LYS A 153 8.46 -19.07 7.63
C LYS A 153 8.33 -17.71 8.33
N MET A 154 8.86 -17.56 9.55
CA MET A 154 8.84 -16.28 10.26
C MET A 154 9.92 -15.30 9.83
N ARG A 155 10.91 -15.70 9.03
CA ARG A 155 11.98 -14.77 8.62
C ARG A 155 11.44 -13.72 7.66
N GLY A 156 11.75 -12.46 7.92
CA GLY A 156 11.38 -11.36 7.02
C GLY A 156 9.89 -11.02 7.03
N THR A 157 9.22 -11.22 8.16
CA THR A 157 7.77 -11.00 8.32
C THR A 157 7.46 -9.98 9.41
N PHE A 158 6.21 -9.48 9.46
CA PHE A 158 5.73 -8.57 10.51
C PHE A 158 5.94 -9.14 11.92
N ALA A 159 5.57 -10.42 12.14
CA ALA A 159 5.79 -11.10 13.42
C ALA A 159 7.27 -11.11 13.84
N ALA A 160 8.20 -11.17 12.89
CA ALA A 160 9.61 -11.13 13.24
C ALA A 160 10.16 -9.73 13.53
N VAL A 161 9.53 -8.68 13.00
CA VAL A 161 9.78 -7.29 13.43
C VAL A 161 9.25 -7.08 14.85
N GLU A 162 8.06 -7.60 15.16
CA GLU A 162 7.42 -7.49 16.48
C GLU A 162 8.32 -8.01 17.60
N GLU A 163 8.91 -9.21 17.44
CA GLU A 163 9.83 -9.77 18.43
C GLU A 163 11.10 -8.92 18.66
N ARG A 164 11.40 -7.98 17.75
CA ARG A 164 12.55 -7.07 17.86
C ARG A 164 12.17 -5.70 18.45
N ILE A 165 10.91 -5.48 18.83
CA ILE A 165 10.50 -4.28 19.56
C ILE A 165 11.36 -4.03 20.82
N PRO A 166 11.70 -5.02 21.66
CA PRO A 166 12.60 -4.79 22.80
C PRO A 166 13.98 -4.26 22.41
N TYR A 167 14.51 -4.70 21.26
CA TYR A 167 15.77 -4.19 20.73
C TYR A 167 15.63 -2.73 20.27
N LEU A 168 14.58 -2.41 19.52
CA LEU A 168 14.33 -1.04 19.05
C LEU A 168 14.12 -0.08 20.24
N LYS A 169 13.40 -0.53 21.26
CA LYS A 169 13.20 0.22 22.51
C LYS A 169 14.52 0.43 23.26
N ALA A 170 15.35 -0.60 23.38
CA ALA A 170 16.68 -0.48 24.00
C ALA A 170 17.62 0.47 23.24
N LEU A 171 17.45 0.60 21.92
CA LEU A 171 18.16 1.56 21.09
C LEU A 171 17.68 3.02 21.30
N GLY A 172 16.53 3.22 21.93
CA GLY A 172 15.92 4.54 22.15
C GLY A 172 15.04 5.01 21.00
N VAL A 173 14.62 4.10 20.10
CA VAL A 173 13.69 4.41 19.01
C VAL A 173 12.30 4.69 19.60
N THR A 174 11.66 5.74 19.11
CA THR A 174 10.27 6.08 19.48
C THR A 174 9.31 5.85 18.32
N THR A 175 9.77 5.96 17.09
CA THR A 175 8.92 5.91 15.89
C THR A 175 9.56 5.01 14.85
N VAL A 176 8.89 3.92 14.48
CA VAL A 176 9.34 3.02 13.43
C VAL A 176 8.77 3.50 12.10
N GLU A 177 9.63 3.74 11.12
CA GLU A 177 9.23 4.07 9.75
C GLU A 177 9.39 2.80 8.89
N LEU A 178 8.27 2.21 8.48
CA LEU A 178 8.26 1.04 7.61
C LEU A 178 8.38 1.47 6.15
N MET A 179 9.39 0.96 5.45
CA MET A 179 9.41 0.95 3.98
C MET A 179 8.13 0.29 3.42
N PRO A 180 7.76 0.50 2.14
CA PRO A 180 6.48 0.05 1.58
C PRO A 180 5.98 -1.30 2.09
N VAL A 181 4.84 -1.27 2.79
CA VAL A 181 4.12 -2.46 3.28
C VAL A 181 2.75 -2.64 2.65
N TYR A 182 2.35 -1.75 1.74
CA TYR A 182 1.21 -2.00 0.86
C TYR A 182 1.57 -3.09 -0.17
N GLU A 183 0.60 -3.74 -0.78
CA GLU A 183 0.86 -4.83 -1.70
C GLU A 183 1.39 -4.30 -3.04
N PHE A 184 2.56 -4.78 -3.47
CA PHE A 184 3.23 -4.35 -4.69
C PHE A 184 3.77 -5.54 -5.48
N GLU A 185 4.05 -5.33 -6.76
CA GLU A 185 4.67 -6.36 -7.58
C GLU A 185 6.18 -6.44 -7.31
N GLU A 186 6.64 -7.62 -6.93
CA GLU A 186 8.05 -7.88 -6.58
C GLU A 186 8.86 -8.25 -7.83
N ILE A 187 8.23 -8.86 -8.83
CA ILE A 187 8.92 -9.38 -10.00
C ILE A 187 8.67 -8.43 -11.16
N GLU A 188 9.71 -8.03 -11.86
CA GLU A 188 9.55 -7.30 -13.12
C GLU A 188 8.86 -8.21 -14.15
N ILE A 189 7.56 -7.99 -14.37
CA ILE A 189 6.78 -8.78 -15.32
C ILE A 189 7.20 -8.37 -16.74
N PRO A 190 7.63 -9.31 -17.60
CA PRO A 190 7.95 -9.01 -18.98
C PRO A 190 6.75 -8.38 -19.70
N LYS A 191 6.94 -7.20 -20.29
CA LYS A 191 5.87 -6.54 -21.06
C LYS A 191 5.52 -7.42 -22.26
N LYS A 192 4.28 -7.92 -22.32
CA LYS A 192 3.75 -8.56 -23.53
C LYS A 192 3.70 -7.52 -24.64
N GLN A 193 4.49 -7.70 -25.69
CA GLN A 193 4.38 -6.87 -26.88
C GLN A 193 3.02 -7.14 -27.54
N LYS A 194 2.09 -6.17 -27.48
CA LYS A 194 0.89 -6.19 -28.33
C LYS A 194 1.35 -5.87 -29.75
N LEU A 195 1.36 -6.87 -30.64
CA LEU A 195 1.67 -6.66 -32.05
C LEU A 195 0.62 -5.70 -32.65
N PRO A 196 1.02 -4.75 -33.52
CA PRO A 196 0.08 -3.90 -34.23
C PRO A 196 -0.95 -4.73 -35.02
N GLY A 197 -2.23 -4.30 -35.00
CA GLY A 197 -3.36 -5.06 -35.56
C GLY A 197 -3.33 -5.32 -37.08
N TYR A 198 -2.35 -4.79 -37.80
CA TYR A 198 -2.11 -5.09 -39.22
C TYR A 198 -1.22 -6.31 -39.45
N ILE A 199 -0.62 -6.88 -38.40
CA ILE A 199 0.18 -8.11 -38.48
C ILE A 199 -0.77 -9.31 -38.30
N PRO A 200 -0.98 -10.15 -39.33
CA PRO A 200 -1.87 -11.31 -39.22
C PRO A 200 -1.39 -12.27 -38.13
N GLN A 201 -2.30 -12.75 -37.27
CA GLN A 201 -2.01 -13.82 -36.32
C GLN A 201 -1.45 -15.04 -37.07
N GLY A 202 -0.22 -15.45 -36.75
CA GLY A 202 0.48 -16.56 -37.41
C GLY A 202 1.53 -16.18 -38.45
N SER A 203 1.77 -14.88 -38.70
CA SER A 203 2.79 -14.41 -39.66
C SER A 203 4.21 -14.28 -39.07
N ILE A 204 4.37 -14.52 -37.76
CA ILE A 204 5.67 -14.58 -37.09
C ILE A 204 5.96 -16.05 -36.72
N PRO A 205 7.13 -16.61 -37.05
CA PRO A 205 7.49 -17.95 -36.61
C PRO A 205 7.41 -18.03 -35.08
N GLU A 206 6.78 -19.08 -34.52
CA GLU A 206 6.71 -19.36 -33.07
C GLU A 206 8.09 -19.64 -32.42
N LYS A 207 9.19 -19.33 -33.09
CA LYS A 207 10.54 -19.49 -32.58
C LYS A 207 11.29 -18.18 -32.67
N GLU A 208 11.10 -17.38 -31.63
CA GLU A 208 12.17 -16.72 -30.87
C GLU A 208 11.64 -16.23 -29.50
N ALA A 209 10.81 -17.06 -28.85
CA ALA A 209 10.75 -17.03 -27.38
C ALA A 209 12.09 -17.63 -26.92
N GLY A 210 13.07 -16.76 -26.69
CA GLY A 210 14.49 -17.06 -26.64
C GLY A 210 14.87 -18.43 -26.09
N SER A 211 15.46 -19.26 -26.95
CA SER A 211 16.50 -20.21 -26.53
C SER A 211 17.76 -19.41 -26.17
N GLY A 212 17.66 -18.64 -25.09
CA GLY A 212 18.80 -18.05 -24.41
C GLY A 212 19.17 -18.96 -23.26
N THR A 213 20.35 -19.55 -23.34
CA THR A 213 20.96 -20.40 -22.30
C THR A 213 21.35 -19.65 -21.02
N ASP A 214 20.85 -18.43 -20.82
CA ASP A 214 20.90 -17.69 -19.57
C ASP A 214 19.49 -17.20 -19.25
N LYS A 215 18.78 -17.91 -18.36
CA LYS A 215 17.63 -17.32 -17.67
C LYS A 215 18.18 -16.19 -16.81
N GLU A 216 18.31 -14.98 -17.36
CA GLU A 216 18.53 -13.80 -16.54
C GLU A 216 17.44 -13.79 -15.48
N LYS A 217 17.83 -13.97 -14.22
CA LYS A 217 16.90 -13.90 -13.11
C LYS A 217 16.26 -12.52 -13.17
N LEU A 218 14.93 -12.50 -13.31
CA LEU A 218 14.15 -11.28 -13.20
C LEU A 218 14.55 -10.58 -11.89
N LYS A 219 14.86 -9.28 -11.98
CA LYS A 219 15.25 -8.52 -10.80
C LYS A 219 14.04 -8.44 -9.86
N VAL A 220 14.31 -8.64 -8.58
CA VAL A 220 13.29 -8.52 -7.54
C VAL A 220 13.28 -7.07 -7.06
N ASN A 221 12.14 -6.42 -7.17
CA ASN A 221 11.84 -5.18 -6.48
C ASN A 221 11.80 -5.45 -4.98
N TYR A 222 12.96 -5.27 -4.36
CA TYR A 222 13.11 -5.47 -2.92
C TYR A 222 12.38 -4.37 -2.15
N TRP A 223 12.59 -3.10 -2.51
CA TRP A 223 12.11 -1.96 -1.72
C TRP A 223 10.60 -1.70 -1.79
N GLY A 224 9.95 -2.04 -2.90
CA GLY A 224 8.50 -1.90 -3.05
C GLY A 224 8.01 -0.54 -3.54
N TYR A 225 8.90 0.38 -3.94
CA TYR A 225 8.53 1.68 -4.51
C TYR A 225 8.02 1.57 -5.95
N THR A 226 6.79 1.09 -6.10
CA THR A 226 6.07 0.97 -7.38
C THR A 226 4.57 1.08 -7.11
N LYS A 227 3.76 1.24 -8.17
CA LYS A 227 2.31 1.14 -8.03
C LYS A 227 1.90 -0.19 -7.43
N GLY A 228 0.97 -0.10 -6.48
CA GLY A 228 0.49 -1.25 -5.75
C GLY A 228 -1.01 -1.18 -5.46
N PHE A 229 -1.47 -2.13 -4.66
CA PHE A 229 -2.78 -2.16 -4.07
C PHE A 229 -2.70 -1.49 -2.70
N TYR A 230 -3.05 -0.21 -2.68
CA TYR A 230 -2.81 0.67 -1.53
C TYR A 230 -3.66 0.35 -0.30
N PHE A 231 -4.63 -0.56 -0.39
CA PHE A 231 -5.51 -0.97 0.72
C PHE A 231 -5.17 -2.36 1.26
N ALA A 232 -4.22 -3.06 0.66
CA ALA A 232 -3.82 -4.40 1.09
C ALA A 232 -2.40 -4.39 1.68
N PRO A 233 -2.17 -5.00 2.85
CA PRO A 233 -0.82 -5.28 3.32
C PRO A 233 -0.09 -6.27 2.40
N LYS A 234 1.23 -6.14 2.31
CA LYS A 234 2.08 -7.02 1.50
C LYS A 234 1.98 -8.46 1.98
N ALA A 235 1.35 -9.33 1.18
CA ALA A 235 1.00 -10.69 1.57
C ALA A 235 2.24 -11.54 1.91
N SER A 236 3.33 -11.36 1.17
CA SER A 236 4.61 -12.06 1.36
C SER A 236 5.41 -11.62 2.59
N TYR A 237 4.98 -10.58 3.31
CA TYR A 237 5.49 -10.19 4.62
C TYR A 237 4.72 -10.85 5.78
N GLY A 238 3.70 -11.66 5.49
CA GLY A 238 3.00 -12.48 6.49
C GLY A 238 3.63 -13.86 6.67
N CYS A 239 3.52 -14.42 7.87
CA CYS A 239 3.87 -15.83 8.14
C CYS A 239 2.65 -16.74 8.33
N SER A 240 1.48 -16.16 8.54
CA SER A 240 0.17 -16.79 8.67
C SER A 240 -0.70 -16.55 7.42
N LYS A 241 -1.96 -17.00 7.46
CA LYS A 241 -2.93 -16.78 6.37
C LYS A 241 -3.60 -15.40 6.42
N ASN A 242 -3.46 -14.67 7.52
CA ASN A 242 -4.07 -13.37 7.75
C ASN A 242 -2.98 -12.33 8.05
N VAL A 243 -2.36 -11.86 6.98
CA VAL A 243 -1.28 -10.86 7.03
C VAL A 243 -1.77 -9.53 7.61
N THR A 244 -3.03 -9.18 7.38
CA THR A 244 -3.67 -7.98 7.92
C THR A 244 -3.68 -7.99 9.44
N ARG A 245 -4.06 -9.11 10.05
CA ARG A 245 -4.01 -9.30 11.49
C ARG A 245 -2.58 -9.24 12.03
N GLU A 246 -1.60 -9.80 11.33
CA GLU A 246 -0.19 -9.70 11.75
C GLU A 246 0.31 -8.25 11.78
N LEU A 247 -0.01 -7.46 10.74
CA LEU A 247 0.40 -6.05 10.72
C LEU A 247 -0.33 -5.24 11.81
N LYS A 248 -1.64 -5.45 12.01
CA LYS A 248 -2.38 -4.83 13.12
C LYS A 248 -1.75 -5.19 14.48
N HIS A 249 -1.38 -6.46 14.68
CA HIS A 249 -0.74 -6.91 15.90
C HIS A 249 0.64 -6.27 16.12
N LEU A 250 1.45 -6.13 15.07
CA LEU A 250 2.72 -5.40 15.14
C LEU A 250 2.51 -3.94 15.59
N ILE A 251 1.54 -3.24 14.99
CA ILE A 251 1.24 -1.84 15.32
C ILE A 251 0.73 -1.73 16.76
N ASP A 252 -0.16 -2.63 17.17
CA ASP A 252 -0.69 -2.70 18.54
C ASP A 252 0.44 -2.94 19.57
N ALA A 253 1.37 -3.84 19.27
CA ALA A 253 2.53 -4.12 20.10
C ALA A 253 3.50 -2.92 20.19
N LEU A 254 3.67 -2.15 19.10
CA LEU A 254 4.41 -0.88 19.13
C LEU A 254 3.70 0.12 20.05
N HIS A 255 2.39 0.28 19.91
CA HIS A 255 1.59 1.21 20.73
C HIS A 255 1.63 0.85 22.22
N GLN A 256 1.53 -0.44 22.58
CA GLN A 256 1.70 -0.92 23.96
C GLN A 256 3.09 -0.64 24.54
N ASN A 257 4.08 -0.40 23.69
CA ASN A 257 5.43 -0.02 24.07
C ASN A 257 5.71 1.48 23.98
N GLN A 258 4.67 2.30 23.77
CA GLN A 258 4.77 3.75 23.58
C GLN A 258 5.65 4.11 22.38
N MET A 259 5.52 3.33 21.32
CA MET A 259 6.20 3.55 20.04
C MET A 259 5.18 3.74 18.92
N GLU A 260 5.53 4.57 17.95
CA GLU A 260 4.70 4.87 16.78
C GLU A 260 5.09 4.03 15.56
N CYS A 261 4.12 3.86 14.66
CA CYS A 261 4.30 3.27 13.34
C CYS A 261 4.00 4.33 12.26
N VAL A 262 5.02 4.68 11.48
CA VAL A 262 4.92 5.51 10.27
C VAL A 262 5.09 4.61 9.06
N MET A 263 4.26 4.79 8.03
CA MET A 263 4.35 4.03 6.78
C MET A 263 4.88 4.87 5.63
N GLU A 264 5.88 4.36 4.92
CA GLU A 264 6.21 4.89 3.60
C GLU A 264 5.18 4.43 2.56
N MET A 265 4.68 5.39 1.79
CA MET A 265 3.76 5.14 0.68
C MET A 265 4.23 5.87 -0.57
N TYR A 266 4.50 5.11 -1.63
CA TYR A 266 4.84 5.65 -2.93
C TYR A 266 3.61 5.68 -3.85
N PHE A 267 3.33 6.85 -4.40
CA PHE A 267 2.28 7.08 -5.37
C PHE A 267 2.90 7.51 -6.69
N GLU A 268 2.47 6.88 -7.77
CA GLU A 268 2.89 7.28 -9.12
C GLU A 268 2.35 8.67 -9.48
N GLN A 269 2.97 9.31 -10.47
CA GLN A 269 2.66 10.69 -10.85
C GLN A 269 1.18 10.89 -11.24
N GLU A 270 0.57 9.91 -11.90
CA GLU A 270 -0.81 9.98 -12.38
C GLU A 270 -1.82 9.33 -11.41
N GLU A 271 -1.39 8.98 -10.19
CA GLU A 271 -2.28 8.31 -9.24
C GLU A 271 -3.42 9.25 -8.80
N ASN A 272 -4.63 8.70 -8.71
CA ASN A 272 -5.82 9.50 -8.42
C ASN A 272 -5.75 10.04 -6.99
N GLN A 273 -5.80 11.37 -6.84
CA GLN A 273 -5.71 12.01 -5.53
C GLN A 273 -6.80 11.58 -4.54
N ASN A 274 -8.00 11.22 -5.00
CA ASN A 274 -9.05 10.69 -4.11
C ASN A 274 -8.69 9.29 -3.60
N LEU A 275 -8.09 8.45 -4.45
CA LEU A 275 -7.60 7.15 -4.05
C LEU A 275 -6.49 7.29 -3.00
N ILE A 276 -5.56 8.24 -3.19
CA ILE A 276 -4.52 8.56 -2.20
C ILE A 276 -5.17 8.94 -0.86
N MET A 277 -6.12 9.88 -0.86
CA MET A 277 -6.81 10.31 0.35
C MET A 277 -7.53 9.15 1.05
N ASP A 278 -8.24 8.31 0.30
CA ASP A 278 -8.96 7.16 0.86
C ASP A 278 -8.01 6.10 1.42
N ALA A 279 -6.89 5.83 0.75
CA ALA A 279 -5.87 4.90 1.24
C ALA A 279 -5.28 5.40 2.56
N LEU A 280 -4.90 6.67 2.66
CA LEU A 280 -4.36 7.23 3.89
C LEU A 280 -5.37 7.18 5.04
N ARG A 281 -6.63 7.55 4.78
CA ARG A 281 -7.71 7.44 5.79
C ARG A 281 -7.90 5.99 6.22
N TYR A 282 -7.84 5.05 5.28
CA TYR A 282 -7.97 3.63 5.57
C TYR A 282 -6.86 3.16 6.51
N TRP A 283 -5.59 3.45 6.23
CA TRP A 283 -4.48 3.09 7.12
C TRP A 283 -4.54 3.78 8.48
N ALA A 284 -4.91 5.06 8.52
CA ALA A 284 -5.04 5.80 9.78
C ALA A 284 -6.17 5.27 10.67
N THR A 285 -7.27 4.78 10.07
CA THR A 285 -8.46 4.34 10.83
C THR A 285 -8.49 2.83 11.09
N GLU A 286 -8.24 2.01 10.06
CA GLU A 286 -8.31 0.54 10.14
C GLU A 286 -7.06 -0.05 10.82
N PHE A 287 -5.89 0.53 10.54
CA PHE A 287 -4.60 0.05 11.06
C PHE A 287 -4.01 0.95 12.16
N ARG A 288 -4.65 2.09 12.47
CA ARG A 288 -4.16 3.06 13.48
C ARG A 288 -2.71 3.49 13.27
N VAL A 289 -2.30 3.61 12.01
CA VAL A 289 -0.96 4.10 11.65
C VAL A 289 -0.83 5.56 12.12
N ASP A 290 0.31 5.88 12.75
CA ASP A 290 0.56 7.18 13.40
C ASP A 290 1.04 8.25 12.42
N GLY A 291 1.50 7.86 11.23
CA GLY A 291 1.96 8.79 10.21
C GLY A 291 2.31 8.15 8.87
N PHE A 292 2.59 9.01 7.90
CA PHE A 292 2.94 8.63 6.54
C PHE A 292 4.14 9.41 6.07
N HIS A 293 5.13 8.69 5.54
CA HIS A 293 6.16 9.28 4.70
C HIS A 293 5.75 9.09 3.24
N LEU A 294 5.33 10.18 2.62
CA LEU A 294 4.74 10.18 1.30
C LEU A 294 5.83 10.40 0.25
N ILE A 295 5.78 9.62 -0.82
CA ILE A 295 6.69 9.71 -1.96
C ILE A 295 5.85 9.76 -3.23
N GLY A 296 6.15 10.69 -4.12
CA GLY A 296 5.40 10.95 -5.36
C GLY A 296 5.35 12.44 -5.63
N GLU A 297 5.07 12.83 -6.88
CA GLU A 297 5.09 14.26 -7.26
C GLU A 297 3.76 14.97 -6.97
N ASN A 298 2.64 14.26 -7.14
CA ASN A 298 1.29 14.84 -7.15
C ASN A 298 0.46 14.54 -5.90
N VAL A 299 1.13 14.35 -4.76
CA VAL A 299 0.49 14.07 -3.48
C VAL A 299 -0.29 15.32 -3.00
N PRO A 300 -1.59 15.22 -2.66
CA PRO A 300 -2.44 16.38 -2.34
C PRO A 300 -2.24 16.86 -0.88
N ILE A 301 -1.03 17.32 -0.53
CA ILE A 301 -0.63 17.67 0.85
C ILE A 301 -1.56 18.67 1.53
N THR A 302 -2.05 19.69 0.81
CA THR A 302 -3.01 20.65 1.37
C THR A 302 -4.30 19.98 1.83
N ALA A 303 -4.83 19.03 1.04
CA ALA A 303 -6.04 18.30 1.40
C ALA A 303 -5.77 17.32 2.57
N ILE A 304 -4.61 16.65 2.57
CA ILE A 304 -4.19 15.77 3.67
C ILE A 304 -4.11 16.53 4.99
N ALA A 305 -3.48 17.72 5.00
CA ALA A 305 -3.36 18.54 6.20
C ALA A 305 -4.73 18.98 6.74
N GLN A 306 -5.68 19.27 5.85
CA GLN A 306 -7.04 19.74 6.20
C GLN A 306 -7.99 18.60 6.64
N ASP A 307 -7.68 17.36 6.28
CA ASP A 307 -8.55 16.22 6.56
C ASP A 307 -8.63 15.88 8.05
N LEU A 308 -9.84 15.67 8.57
CA LEU A 308 -10.06 15.47 10.00
C LEU A 308 -9.50 14.14 10.53
N PHE A 309 -9.39 13.12 9.69
CA PHE A 309 -8.77 11.85 10.07
C PHE A 309 -7.24 11.92 10.01
N LEU A 310 -6.68 12.72 9.10
CA LEU A 310 -5.25 12.74 8.82
C LEU A 310 -4.49 13.90 9.47
N ARG A 311 -5.15 15.00 9.84
CA ARG A 311 -4.48 16.20 10.37
C ARG A 311 -3.68 15.99 11.67
N ARG A 312 -3.92 14.88 12.37
CA ARG A 312 -3.17 14.47 13.57
C ARG A 312 -2.12 13.40 13.30
N SER A 313 -2.14 12.78 12.12
CA SER A 313 -1.07 11.87 11.70
C SER A 313 0.20 12.66 11.36
N LYS A 314 1.37 12.05 11.56
CA LYS A 314 2.65 12.63 11.14
C LYS A 314 2.83 12.52 9.64
N ILE A 315 2.83 13.64 8.93
CA ILE A 315 2.96 13.68 7.48
C ILE A 315 4.35 14.17 7.11
N PHE A 316 5.16 13.27 6.55
CA PHE A 316 6.47 13.57 6.00
C PHE A 316 6.39 13.61 4.49
N TYR A 317 6.91 14.69 3.90
CA TYR A 317 6.95 14.86 2.45
C TYR A 317 8.09 15.78 2.04
N GLN A 318 8.54 15.66 0.78
CA GLN A 318 9.68 16.43 0.28
C GLN A 318 9.46 17.95 0.32
N TYR A 319 8.21 18.40 0.19
CA TYR A 319 7.88 19.82 0.14
C TYR A 319 6.53 20.13 0.80
N ILE A 320 6.55 20.95 1.86
CA ILE A 320 5.32 21.46 2.48
C ILE A 320 5.02 22.87 1.95
N PRO A 321 3.88 23.11 1.30
CA PRO A 321 3.52 24.43 0.78
C PRO A 321 3.45 25.51 1.86
N GLU A 322 3.98 26.70 1.60
CA GLU A 322 4.09 27.81 2.56
C GLU A 322 2.75 28.21 3.20
N GLN A 323 1.63 28.04 2.49
CA GLN A 323 0.31 28.35 3.06
C GLN A 323 -0.01 27.53 4.32
N LEU A 324 0.56 26.33 4.46
CA LEU A 324 0.37 25.44 5.61
C LEU A 324 1.28 25.78 6.80
N TRP A 325 2.19 26.75 6.64
CA TRP A 325 3.14 27.12 7.69
C TRP A 325 2.56 28.16 8.65
N LYS A 326 1.32 28.61 8.43
CA LYS A 326 0.65 29.66 9.20
C LYS A 326 0.17 29.13 10.56
N GLU A 327 0.59 29.76 11.65
CA GLU A 327 0.24 29.37 13.03
C GLU A 327 -1.28 29.39 13.34
N LYS A 328 -2.07 30.15 12.57
CA LYS A 328 -3.52 30.31 12.81
C LYS A 328 -4.31 29.02 12.53
N GLU A 329 -3.85 28.20 11.60
CA GLU A 329 -4.40 26.87 11.31
C GLU A 329 -3.44 25.83 11.87
N ASN A 330 -3.78 25.23 13.03
CA ASN A 330 -2.86 24.32 13.69
C ASN A 330 -2.79 22.96 12.97
N TYR A 331 -1.71 22.75 12.21
CA TYR A 331 -1.31 21.48 11.59
C TYR A 331 -0.01 20.97 12.28
N PRO A 332 -0.11 20.34 13.46
CA PRO A 332 1.04 20.15 14.35
C PRO A 332 2.08 19.12 13.87
N HIS A 333 1.76 18.34 12.84
CA HIS A 333 2.52 17.14 12.47
C HIS A 333 2.89 17.11 10.98
N LEU A 334 3.24 18.27 10.42
CA LEU A 334 3.81 18.37 9.07
C LEU A 334 5.34 18.43 9.12
N PHE A 335 6.00 17.64 8.29
CA PHE A 335 7.45 17.52 8.25
C PHE A 335 7.97 17.58 6.82
N VAL A 336 8.93 18.48 6.56
CA VAL A 336 9.74 18.44 5.35
C VAL A 336 10.81 17.38 5.53
N TYR A 337 10.76 16.31 4.74
CA TYR A 337 11.73 15.22 4.77
C TYR A 337 12.49 15.22 3.46
N ASN A 338 13.73 15.71 3.49
CA ASN A 338 14.59 15.78 2.31
C ASN A 338 16.08 15.69 2.67
N ASP A 339 16.93 15.53 1.66
CA ASP A 339 18.36 15.27 1.88
C ASP A 339 19.20 16.53 2.19
N GLU A 340 18.59 17.71 2.40
CA GLU A 340 19.35 18.96 2.56
C GLU A 340 20.34 18.89 3.73
N TYR A 341 19.90 18.33 4.86
CA TYR A 341 20.75 18.13 6.04
C TYR A 341 21.88 17.15 5.72
N LEU A 342 21.53 16.00 5.12
CA LEU A 342 22.46 14.94 4.77
C LEU A 342 23.58 15.45 3.84
N TYR A 343 23.23 16.15 2.77
CA TYR A 343 24.20 16.68 1.83
C TYR A 343 25.10 17.75 2.46
N THR A 344 24.54 18.64 3.26
CA THR A 344 25.31 19.69 3.95
C THR A 344 26.31 19.07 4.94
N GLY A 345 25.87 18.11 5.76
CA GLY A 345 26.73 17.39 6.70
C GLY A 345 27.83 16.57 5.99
N ARG A 346 27.49 15.86 4.91
CA ARG A 346 28.48 15.09 4.13
C ARG A 346 29.54 15.96 3.48
N LYS A 347 29.16 17.13 2.91
CA LYS A 347 30.13 18.08 2.34
C LYS A 347 31.13 18.56 3.39
N LEU A 348 30.64 18.83 4.62
CA LEU A 348 31.47 19.24 5.74
C LEU A 348 32.43 18.12 6.17
N LEU A 349 31.93 16.91 6.37
CA LEU A 349 32.72 15.76 6.85
C LEU A 349 33.71 15.23 5.82
N ASN A 350 33.37 15.25 4.53
CA ASN A 350 34.24 14.78 3.46
C ASN A 350 35.19 15.86 2.94
N HIS A 351 35.18 17.06 3.54
CA HIS A 351 36.00 18.21 3.15
C HIS A 351 35.82 18.66 1.68
N GLN A 352 34.63 18.45 1.11
CA GLN A 352 34.30 18.79 -0.28
C GLN A 352 33.30 19.94 -0.34
N GLY A 353 33.81 21.18 -0.28
CA GLY A 353 32.98 22.38 -0.43
C GLY A 353 31.93 22.56 0.67
N GLY A 354 32.16 22.00 1.86
CA GLY A 354 31.29 22.19 3.03
C GLY A 354 31.55 23.50 3.75
N SER A 355 30.49 24.13 4.23
CA SER A 355 30.55 25.38 4.99
C SER A 355 29.97 25.22 6.39
N LEU A 356 30.71 25.67 7.41
CA LEU A 356 30.19 25.75 8.79
C LEU A 356 28.96 26.65 8.89
N PHE A 357 28.86 27.66 8.03
CA PHE A 357 27.70 28.55 7.98
C PHE A 357 26.46 27.82 7.46
N GLU A 358 26.58 27.07 6.36
CA GLU A 358 25.48 26.26 5.82
C GLU A 358 25.03 25.20 6.82
N PHE A 359 25.97 24.49 7.42
CA PHE A 359 25.66 23.49 8.47
C PHE A 359 24.97 24.13 9.67
N GLY A 360 25.47 25.28 10.15
CA GLY A 360 24.87 26.03 11.24
C GLY A 360 23.43 26.50 10.94
N ASN A 361 23.11 26.78 9.68
CA ASN A 361 21.74 27.11 9.27
C ASN A 361 20.83 25.87 9.33
N GLN A 362 21.31 24.70 8.90
CA GLN A 362 20.56 23.46 9.00
C GLN A 362 20.24 23.10 10.47
N GLN A 363 21.16 23.34 11.40
CA GLN A 363 20.91 23.14 12.84
C GLN A 363 19.76 24.01 13.41
N LYS A 364 19.40 25.13 12.75
CA LYS A 364 18.38 26.08 13.20
C LYS A 364 17.06 25.98 12.43
N LYS A 365 16.94 25.00 11.53
CA LYS A 365 15.82 24.93 10.57
C LYS A 365 14.49 24.53 11.21
N GLN A 366 14.52 23.81 12.32
CA GLN A 366 13.32 23.43 13.07
C GLN A 366 12.50 24.66 13.47
N ASN A 367 11.21 24.65 13.15
CA ASN A 367 10.30 25.74 13.52
C ASN A 367 9.06 25.21 14.26
N LYS A 368 8.15 26.12 14.65
CA LYS A 368 6.97 25.78 15.46
C LYS A 368 5.85 25.07 14.68
N THR A 369 5.72 25.32 13.38
CA THR A 369 4.60 24.86 12.55
C THR A 369 4.95 23.65 11.69
N VAL A 370 6.17 23.62 11.15
CA VAL A 370 6.68 22.55 10.29
C VAL A 370 8.00 22.01 10.87
N GLY A 371 8.09 20.68 10.95
CA GLY A 371 9.33 19.97 11.28
C GLY A 371 10.21 19.74 10.07
N PHE A 372 11.48 19.47 10.30
CA PHE A 372 12.41 19.02 9.27
C PHE A 372 13.01 17.68 9.71
N VAL A 373 13.15 16.75 8.77
CA VAL A 373 13.81 15.45 8.98
C VAL A 373 14.97 15.32 8.03
#